data_AF-A0A1I7VJA0-F1
#
_entry.id   AF-A0A1I7VJA0-F1
#
_cell.length_a   1.000
_cell.length_b   1.000
_cell.length_c   1.000
_cell.angle_alpha   90.00
_cell.angle_beta   90.00
_cell.angle_gamma   90.00
#
_symmetry.space_group_name_H-M   'P 1'
#
loop_
_entity.id
_entity.type
_entity.pdbx_description
1 polymer ?
#
loop_
_entity_poly.entity_id
_entity_poly.type
_entity_poly.pdbx_seq_one_letter_code
_entity_poly.pdbx_strand_id
1 'polypeptide(L)' 'IFNLSKKRSDLGRLHSVVEVGWPEELAPPLDRLCSICKLLENWLSANAQNVVVIHCKGGCSRAAIVIAAYMHYITICS' A
#
# COMPACT_ATOMS: atom_id res chain seq x y z
N ILE A 1 -4.51 -6.81 -3.61
CA ILE A 1 -3.05 -6.50 -3.77
C ILE A 1 -2.88 -5.00 -3.85
N PHE A 2 -2.00 -4.41 -3.04
CA PHE A 2 -1.63 -3.01 -3.11
C PHE A 2 -0.35 -2.87 -3.93
N ASN A 3 -0.48 -2.37 -5.16
CA ASN A 3 0.66 -2.18 -6.05
C ASN A 3 1.23 -0.76 -5.85
N LEU A 4 2.47 -0.70 -5.36
CA LEU A 4 3.22 0.55 -5.15
C LEU A 4 4.07 0.94 -6.37
N SER A 5 3.99 0.18 -7.45
CA SER A 5 4.70 0.45 -8.71
C SER A 5 3.78 1.11 -9.75
N LYS A 6 4.32 1.40 -10.92
CA LYS A 6 3.49 1.72 -12.09
C LYS A 6 2.43 0.63 -12.30
N LYS A 7 1.24 1.05 -12.74
CA LYS A 7 0.10 0.18 -13.03
C LYS A 7 0.52 -0.98 -13.93
N ARG A 8 0.04 -2.20 -13.64
CA ARG A 8 0.25 -3.35 -14.52
C ARG A 8 -1.05 -4.10 -14.77
N SER A 9 -1.36 -4.34 -16.04
CA SER A 9 -2.59 -5.02 -16.45
C SER A 9 -2.60 -6.52 -16.14
N ASP A 10 -1.44 -7.14 -15.97
CA ASP A 10 -1.30 -8.56 -15.67
C ASP A 10 -1.71 -8.91 -14.23
N LEU A 11 -1.37 -8.07 -13.25
CA LEU A 11 -1.76 -8.26 -11.84
C LEU A 11 -3.28 -8.29 -11.66
N GLY A 12 -4.01 -7.46 -12.42
CA GLY A 12 -5.46 -7.36 -12.35
C GLY A 12 -6.22 -8.55 -12.95
N ARG A 13 -5.55 -9.48 -13.64
CA ARG A 13 -6.20 -10.64 -14.26
C ARG A 13 -6.53 -11.75 -13.27
N LEU A 14 -5.78 -11.85 -12.18
CA LEU A 14 -5.95 -12.93 -11.19
C LEU A 14 -6.54 -12.45 -9.86
N HIS A 15 -6.30 -11.19 -9.48
CA HIS A 15 -6.69 -10.67 -8.18
C HIS A 15 -7.15 -9.22 -8.27
N SER A 16 -7.93 -8.78 -7.28
CA SER A 16 -8.24 -7.35 -7.12
C SER A 16 -6.98 -6.57 -6.75
N VAL A 17 -6.67 -5.55 -7.55
CA VAL A 17 -5.47 -4.72 -7.40
C VAL A 17 -5.88 -3.28 -7.12
N VAL A 18 -5.29 -2.71 -6.07
CA VAL A 18 -5.38 -1.31 -5.72
C VAL A 18 -4.08 -0.65 -6.17
N GLU A 19 -4.20 0.23 -7.17
CA GLU A 19 -3.06 0.89 -7.82
C GLU A 19 -2.75 2.22 -7.13
N VAL A 20 -1.70 2.25 -6.31
CA VAL A 20 -1.33 3.41 -5.47
C VAL A 20 0.12 3.84 -5.69
N GLY A 21 0.79 3.29 -6.70
CA GLY A 21 2.22 3.48 -6.92
C GLY A 21 2.65 4.86 -7.39
N TRP A 22 3.89 5.21 -7.06
CA TRP A 22 4.55 6.48 -7.37
C TRP A 22 5.93 6.23 -8.02
N PRO A 23 6.57 7.26 -8.62
CA PRO A 23 7.90 7.15 -9.21
C PRO A 23 8.93 6.60 -8.22
N GLU A 24 9.85 5.77 -8.68
CA GLU A 24 10.78 5.06 -7.79
C GLU A 24 11.86 5.98 -7.20
N GLU A 25 12.19 7.01 -7.95
CA GLU A 25 13.24 7.98 -7.66
C GLU A 25 12.79 9.06 -6.68
N LEU A 26 11.49 9.10 -6.35
CA LEU A 26 10.88 10.13 -5.52
C LEU A 26 10.22 9.52 -4.28
N ALA A 27 10.18 10.32 -3.21
CA ALA A 27 9.32 10.04 -2.08
C ALA A 27 7.84 10.16 -2.50
N PRO A 28 6.93 9.35 -1.92
CA PRO A 28 5.50 9.53 -2.14
C PRO A 28 5.02 10.86 -1.53
N PRO A 29 4.06 11.54 -2.16
CA PRO A 29 3.33 12.63 -1.52
C PRO A 29 2.69 12.20 -0.20
N LEU A 30 2.61 13.10 0.78
CA LEU A 30 2.09 12.79 2.12
C LEU A 30 0.61 12.37 2.08
N ASP A 31 -0.21 13.07 1.29
CA ASP A 31 -1.63 12.76 1.06
C ASP A 31 -1.83 11.35 0.50
N ARG A 32 -0.90 10.90 -0.35
CA ARG A 32 -0.89 9.52 -0.86
C ARG A 32 -0.58 8.52 0.24
N LEU A 33 0.43 8.77 1.09
CA LEU A 33 0.71 7.90 2.24
C LEU A 33 -0.50 7.79 3.17
N CYS A 34 -1.12 8.93 3.52
CA CYS A 34 -2.33 8.93 4.33
C CYS A 34 -3.48 8.14 3.68
N SER A 35 -3.66 8.28 2.36
CA SER A 35 -4.67 7.53 1.62
C SER A 35 -4.39 6.03 1.64
N ILE A 36 -3.13 5.62 1.47
CA ILE A 36 -2.73 4.22 1.58
C ILE A 36 -3.02 3.69 2.98
N CYS A 37 -2.62 4.40 4.05
CA CYS A 37 -2.87 3.97 5.42
C CYS A 37 -4.37 3.76 5.69
N LYS A 38 -5.23 4.68 5.24
CA LYS A 38 -6.70 4.53 5.35
C LYS A 38 -7.23 3.31 4.61
N LEU A 39 -6.73 3.05 3.40
CA LEU A 39 -7.14 1.87 2.63
C LEU A 39 -6.69 0.56 3.29
N LEU A 40 -5.48 0.53 3.86
CA LEU A 40 -4.97 -0.62 4.62
C LEU A 40 -5.82 -0.87 5.86
N GLU A 41 -6.07 0.18 6.66
CA GLU A 41 -6.88 0.10 7.87
C GLU A 41 -8.30 -0.36 7.56
N ASN A 42 -8.96 0.25 6.58
CA ASN A 42 -10.31 -0.14 6.18
C ASN A 42 -10.39 -1.60 5.70
N TRP A 43 -9.36 -2.10 5.02
CA TRP A 43 -9.32 -3.49 4.57
C TRP A 43 -9.07 -4.45 5.74
N LEU A 44 -8.11 -4.15 6.61
CA LEU A 44 -7.72 -5.04 7.71
C LEU A 44 -8.77 -5.07 8.83
N SER A 45 -9.39 -3.93 9.14
CA SER A 45 -10.45 -3.84 10.16
C SER A 45 -11.77 -4.49 9.72
N ALA A 46 -12.02 -4.61 8.41
CA ALA A 46 -13.28 -5.18 7.91
C ALA A 46 -13.44 -6.68 8.22
N ASN A 47 -12.34 -7.44 8.36
CA ASN A 47 -12.37 -8.86 8.73
C ASN A 47 -11.02 -9.31 9.28
N ALA A 48 -11.01 -10.01 10.42
CA ALA A 48 -9.79 -10.53 11.05
C ALA A 48 -9.00 -11.54 10.19
N GLN A 49 -9.61 -12.13 9.16
CA GLN A 49 -8.95 -13.02 8.19
C GLN A 49 -8.37 -12.27 6.98
N ASN A 50 -8.62 -10.96 6.85
CA ASN A 50 -8.11 -10.19 5.74
C ASN A 50 -6.59 -10.05 5.82
N VAL A 51 -5.94 -10.26 4.69
CA VAL A 51 -4.49 -10.07 4.53
C VAL A 51 -4.24 -9.02 3.46
N VAL A 52 -3.24 -8.17 3.72
CA VAL A 52 -2.72 -7.21 2.74
C VAL A 52 -1.50 -7.82 2.07
N VAL A 53 -1.50 -7.80 0.73
CA VAL A 53 -0.32 -8.11 -0.08
C VAL A 53 0.21 -6.81 -0.68
N ILE A 54 1.43 -6.42 -0.32
CA ILE A 54 2.13 -5.26 -0.87
C ILE A 54 3.06 -5.73 -2.00
N HIS A 55 2.94 -5.11 -3.17
CA HIS A 55 3.79 -5.38 -4.32
C HIS A 55 4.58 -4.12 -4.72
N CYS A 56 5.89 -4.26 -4.88
CA CYS A 56 6.76 -3.23 -5.44
C CYS A 56 7.85 -3.83 -6.34
N LYS A 57 8.08 -3.22 -7.50
CA LYS A 57 9.21 -3.51 -8.39
C LYS A 57 10.44 -2.72 -7.90
N GLY A 58 11.65 -3.18 -8.22
CA GLY A 58 12.87 -2.39 -8.03
C GLY A 58 13.44 -2.39 -6.60
N GLY A 59 12.87 -3.18 -5.69
CA GLY A 59 13.37 -3.34 -4.31
C GLY A 59 12.29 -3.11 -3.27
N CYS A 60 12.70 -3.05 -1.99
CA CYS A 60 11.78 -2.99 -0.85
C CYS A 60 11.52 -1.57 -0.31
N SER A 61 12.16 -0.53 -0.86
CA SER A 61 12.10 0.84 -0.33
C SER A 61 10.65 1.35 -0.22
N ARG A 62 9.87 1.21 -1.29
CA ARG A 62 8.45 1.63 -1.31
C ARG A 62 7.60 0.87 -0.31
N ALA A 63 7.80 -0.44 -0.21
CA ALA A 63 7.10 -1.26 0.78
C ALA A 63 7.48 -0.85 2.21
N ALA A 64 8.77 -0.64 2.49
CA ALA A 64 9.25 -0.22 3.80
C ALA A 64 8.63 1.12 4.24
N ILE A 65 8.56 2.10 3.32
CA ILE A 65 7.92 3.40 3.59
C ILE A 65 6.45 3.22 3.98
N VAL A 66 5.68 2.44 3.20
CA VAL A 66 4.24 2.22 3.47
C VAL A 66 4.03 1.45 4.76
N ILE A 67 4.82 0.41 5.02
CA ILE A 67 4.71 -0.39 6.25
C ILE A 67 5.03 0.47 7.48
N ALA A 68 6.12 1.24 7.43
CA ALA A 68 6.49 2.13 8.53
C ALA A 68 5.43 3.21 8.78
N ALA A 69 4.93 3.84 7.71
CA ALA A 69 3.86 4.83 7.81
C ALA A 69 2.57 4.22 8.40
N TYR A 70 2.22 2.99 8.01
CA TYR A 70 1.05 2.31 8.53
C TYR A 70 1.18 1.93 10.00
N MET A 71 2.33 1.37 10.42
CA MET A 71 2.61 1.07 11.84
C MET A 71 2.49 2.32 12.71
N HIS A 72 2.99 3.46 12.21
CA HIS A 72 2.84 4.73 12.92
C HIS A 72 1.40 5.24 12.93
N TYR A 73 0.69 5.13 11.80
CA TYR A 73 -0.72 5.51 11.67
C TYR A 73 -1.61 4.77 12.67
N ILE A 74 -1.50 3.44 12.77
CA ILE A 74 -2.30 2.66 13.72
C ILE A 74 -1.92 2.93 15.17
N THR A 75 -0.71 3.43 15.46
CA THR A 75 -0.33 3.83 16.83
C THR A 75 -1.02 5.13 17.24
N ILE A 76 -1.24 6.05 16.28
CA ILE A 76 -1.84 7.37 16.55
C ILE A 76 -3.37 7.31 16.48
N CYS A 77 -3.91 6.50 15.56
CA CYS A 77 -5.34 6.52 15.20
C CYS A 77 -6.15 5.33 15.74
N SER A 78 -5.51 4.35 16.40
CA SER A 78 -6.19 3.25 17.09
C SER A 78 -6.61 3.60 18.52
#